data_AF-A0A9D2HF84-F1
#
_entry.id   AF-A0A9D2HF84-F1
#
_cell.length_a   1.000
_cell.length_b   1.000
_cell.length_c   1.000
_cell.angle_alpha   90.00
_cell.angle_beta   90.00
_cell.angle_gamma   90.00
#
_symmetry.space_group_name_H-M   'P 1'
#
loop_
_entity.id
_entity.type
_entity.pdbx_description
1 polymer ?
#
loop_
_entity_poly.entity_id
_entity_poly.type
_entity_poly.pdbx_seq_one_letter_code
_entity_poly.pdbx_strand_id
1 'polypeptide(L)' 'MTITEAFETLRKKNGNHSAAARALSINISHYRDLRNGRANITPRMKEFLLLKAGEILKEQGHPTSEEV' A
#
# COMPACT_ATOMS: atom_id res chain seq x y z
N MET A 1 8.03 4.03 -9.31
CA MET A 1 7.72 3.34 -8.05
C MET A 1 7.78 1.83 -8.28
N THR A 2 8.57 1.15 -7.45
CA THR A 2 8.70 -0.31 -7.38
C THR A 2 7.64 -0.91 -6.44
N ILE A 3 7.49 -2.24 -6.46
CA ILE A 3 6.55 -2.92 -5.55
C ILE A 3 6.97 -2.83 -4.09
N THR A 4 8.27 -2.91 -3.81
CA THR A 4 8.80 -2.75 -2.46
C THR A 4 8.48 -1.36 -1.91
N GLU A 5 8.65 -0.31 -2.72
CA GLU A 5 8.26 1.06 -2.35
C GLU A 5 6.76 1.22 -2.14
N ALA A 6 5.93 0.50 -2.91
CA ALA A 6 4.48 0.49 -2.71
C ALA A 6 4.11 -0.07 -1.33
N PHE A 7 4.70 -1.21 -0.95
CA PHE A 7 4.49 -1.80 0.37
C PHE A 7 4.93 -0.88 1.52
N GLU A 8 6.06 -0.19 1.37
CA GLU A 8 6.53 0.78 2.38
C GLU A 8 5.63 2.03 2.43
N THR A 9 5.17 2.54 1.30
CA THR A 9 4.21 3.66 1.25
C THR A 9 2.91 3.30 1.96
N LEU A 10 2.36 2.12 1.66
CA LEU A 10 1.15 1.60 2.30
C LEU A 10 1.34 1.42 3.81
N ARG A 11 2.51 0.92 4.24
CA ARG A 11 2.86 0.81 5.66
C ARG A 11 2.93 2.17 6.33
N LYS A 12 3.60 3.16 5.73
CA LYS A 12 3.77 4.50 6.30
C LYS A 12 2.42 5.19 6.54
N LYS A 13 1.51 5.13 5.57
CA LYS A 13 0.16 5.72 5.71
C LYS A 13 -0.67 5.04 6.80
N ASN A 14 -0.60 3.72 6.92
CA ASN A 14 -1.42 2.94 7.85
C ASN A 14 -0.71 2.62 9.19
N GLY A 15 0.51 3.12 9.39
CA GLY A 15 1.36 2.85 10.55
C GLY A 15 2.10 1.49 10.51
N ASN A 16 1.45 0.41 10.10
CA ASN A 16 2.07 -0.91 9.98
C ASN A 16 1.49 -1.77 8.84
N HIS A 17 2.16 -2.87 8.51
CA HIS A 17 1.75 -3.75 7.40
C HIS A 17 0.43 -4.49 7.65
N SER A 18 0.11 -4.83 8.91
CA SER A 18 -1.15 -5.48 9.25
C SER A 18 -2.34 -4.52 9.04
N ALA A 19 -2.17 -3.25 9.39
CA ALA A 19 -3.15 -2.21 9.14
C ALA A 19 -3.27 -1.91 7.63
N ALA A 20 -2.15 -1.85 6.90
CA ALA A 20 -2.17 -1.71 5.45
C ALA A 20 -2.91 -2.85 4.75
N ALA A 21 -2.71 -4.11 5.18
CA ALA A 21 -3.44 -5.25 4.64
C ALA A 21 -4.95 -5.11 4.89
N ARG A 22 -5.36 -4.70 6.10
CA ARG A 22 -6.77 -4.44 6.43
C ARG A 22 -7.37 -3.32 5.58
N ALA A 23 -6.66 -2.21 5.40
CA ALA A 23 -7.10 -1.10 4.57
C ALA A 23 -7.32 -1.51 3.11
N LEU A 24 -6.51 -2.46 2.61
CA LEU A 24 -6.63 -3.02 1.26
C LEU A 24 -7.63 -4.19 1.16
N SER A 25 -8.27 -4.59 2.26
CA SER A 25 -9.09 -5.80 2.34
C SER A 25 -8.36 -7.07 1.87
N ILE A 26 -7.04 -7.14 2.13
CA ILE A 26 -6.19 -8.30 1.84
C ILE A 26 -5.92 -9.05 3.14
N ASN A 27 -5.94 -10.39 3.09
CA ASN A 27 -5.55 -11.21 4.23
C ASN A 27 -4.10 -10.89 4.66
N ILE A 28 -3.87 -10.69 5.96
CA ILE A 28 -2.55 -10.29 6.50
C ILE A 28 -1.45 -11.30 6.13
N SER A 29 -1.75 -12.60 6.19
CA SER A 29 -0.79 -13.65 5.80
C SER A 29 -0.46 -13.55 4.32
N HIS A 30 -1.47 -13.38 3.47
CA HIS A 30 -1.28 -13.23 2.02
C HIS A 30 -0.46 -11.97 1.69
N TYR A 31 -0.79 -10.84 2.31
CA TYR A 31 -0.01 -9.61 2.16
C TYR A 31 1.46 -9.80 2.57
N ARG A 32 1.71 -10.48 3.69
CA ARG A 32 3.07 -10.79 4.16
C ARG A 32 3.81 -11.70 3.18
N ASP A 33 3.14 -12.70 2.61
CA ASP A 33 3.73 -13.61 1.63
C ASP A 33 4.07 -12.89 0.32
N LEU A 34 3.20 -12.01 -0.16
CA LEU A 34 3.48 -11.15 -1.32
C LEU A 34 4.69 -10.25 -1.06
N ARG A 35 4.74 -9.58 0.10
CA ARG A 35 5.85 -8.69 0.48
C ARG A 35 7.19 -9.42 0.60
N ASN A 36 7.19 -10.62 1.17
CA ASN A 36 8.40 -11.42 1.38
C ASN A 36 8.78 -12.25 0.14
N GLY A 37 8.06 -12.13 -0.98
CA GLY A 37 8.31 -12.92 -2.19
C GLY A 37 7.98 -14.41 -2.08
N ARG A 38 7.19 -14.81 -1.07
CA ARG A 38 6.73 -16.20 -0.87
C ARG A 38 5.49 -16.55 -1.69
N ALA A 39 4.74 -15.55 -2.12
CA ALA A 39 3.60 -15.70 -3.02
C ALA A 39 3.88 -14.97 -4.35
N ASN A 40 3.41 -15.55 -5.45
CA ASN A 40 3.51 -14.92 -6.76
C ASN A 40 2.60 -13.68 -6.82
N ILE A 41 3.16 -12.54 -7.22
CA ILE A 41 2.41 -11.30 -7.40
C ILE A 41 1.87 -11.29 -8.83
N THR A 42 0.55 -11.49 -8.96
CA THR A 42 -0.10 -11.40 -10.27
C THR A 42 0.00 -9.97 -10.83
N PRO A 43 -0.01 -9.78 -12.17
CA PRO A 43 0.02 -8.44 -12.77
C PRO A 43 -1.08 -7.52 -12.21
N ARG A 44 -2.29 -8.05 -12.03
CA ARG A 44 -3.42 -7.32 -11.44
C ARG A 44 -3.15 -6.87 -10.00
N MET A 45 -2.56 -7.73 -9.17
CA MET A 45 -2.21 -7.37 -7.78
C MET A 45 -1.09 -6.34 -7.75
N LYS A 46 -0.12 -6.46 -8.65
CA LYS A 46 0.97 -5.49 -8.82
C LYS A 46 0.42 -4.10 -9.14
N GLU A 47 -0.46 -4.01 -10.14
CA GLU A 47 -1.11 -2.76 -10.52
C GLU A 47 -1.95 -2.17 -9.39
N PHE A 48 -2.74 -3.01 -8.71
CA PHE A 48 -3.55 -2.58 -7.57
C PHE A 48 -2.71 -1.96 -6.44
N LEU A 49 -1.63 -2.62 -6.04
CA LEU A 49 -0.72 -2.11 -4.99
C LEU A 49 -0.05 -0.80 -5.41
N LEU A 50 0.38 -0.70 -6.68
CA LEU A 50 0.98 0.52 -7.22
C LEU A 50 -0.02 1.67 -7.27
N LEU A 51 -1.26 1.41 -7.69
CA LEU A 51 -2.30 2.41 -7.75
C LEU A 51 -2.65 2.94 -6.36
N LYS A 52 -2.85 2.06 -5.37
CA LYS A 52 -3.15 2.45 -3.98
C LYS A 52 -2.01 3.21 -3.31
N ALA A 53 -0.76 2.80 -3.52
CA ALA A 53 0.37 3.57 -3.03
C ALA A 53 0.49 4.94 -3.73
N GLY A 54 0.16 5.01 -5.04
CA GLY A 54 0.13 6.26 -5.79
C GLY A 54 -0.94 7.25 -5.30
N GLU A 55 -2.14 6.77 -4.98
CA GLU A 55 -3.21 7.57 -4.36
C GLU A 55 -2.72 8.19 -3.04
N ILE A 56 -2.09 7.39 -2.18
CA ILE A 56 -1.55 7.81 -0.89
C ILE A 56 -0.44 8.87 -1.02
N LEU A 57 0.41 8.76 -2.05
CA LEU A 57 1.45 9.76 -2.32
C LEU A 57 0.84 11.09 -2.82
N LYS A 58 -0.23 11.02 -3.62
CA LYS A 58 -0.96 12.22 -4.06
C LYS A 58 -1.67 12.91 -2.90
N GLU A 59 -2.31 12.16 -2.01
CA GLU A 59 -2.94 12.71 -0.80
C GLU A 59 -1.93 13.39 0.13
N GLN A 60 -0.72 12.84 0.28
CA GLN A 60 0.34 13.47 1.09
C GLN A 60 0.99 14.69 0.43
N GLY A 61 0.73 14.93 -0.86
CA GLY A 61 1.17 16.12 -1.60
C GLY A 61 0.15 17.28 -1.58
N HIS A 62 -1.03 17.09 -0.99
CA HIS A 62 -1.98 18.16 -0.71
C HIS A 62 -1.98 18.44 0.80
N PRO A 63 -1.39 19.56 1.26
CA PRO A 63 -1.83 20.10 2.54
C PRO A 63 -3.24 20.60 2.30
N THR A 64 -4.26 19.83 2.69
CA THR A 64 -5.56 20.45 3.02
C THR A 64 -5.35 21.23 4.31
N SER A 65 -4.71 22.39 4.16
CA SER A 65 -5.07 23.58 4.90
C SER A 65 -6.47 23.97 4.44
N GLU A 66 -7.49 23.32 4.98
CA GLU A 66 -8.80 23.95 5.12
C GLU A 66 -8.97 24.22 6.61
N GLU A 67 -8.46 25.40 7.00
CA GLU A 67 -9.00 26.15 8.13
C GLU A 67 -10.44 26.53 7.79
N VAL A 68 -11.37 26.16 8.66
CA VAL A 68 -12.63 26.88 8.92
C VAL A 68 -12.90 26.88 10.41
#